data_AF-A0A7X5N2I0-F1
#
_entry.id   AF-A0A7X5N2I0-F1
#
_cell.length_a   1.000
_cell.length_b   1.000
_cell.length_c   1.000
_cell.angle_alpha   90.00
_cell.angle_beta   90.00
_cell.angle_gamma   90.00
#
_symmetry.space_group_name_H-M   'P 1'
#
loop_
_entity.id
_entity.type
_entity.pdbx_description
1 polymer ?
#
loop_
_entity_poly.entity_id
_entity_poly.type
_entity_poly.pdbx_seq_one_letter_code
_entity_poly.pdbx_strand_id
1 'polypeptide(L)' 'MKQLVLASGNAGKLEELRAMLADLPLRIVAQGELGVDDVPETGLTFVENALIKARHASAVTGLPALAD' A
#
# COMPACT_ATOMS: atom_id res chain seq x y z
N MET A 1 2.47 -17.60 -5.36
CA MET A 1 2.38 -16.26 -5.99
C MET A 1 2.69 -15.23 -4.92
N LYS A 2 3.58 -14.25 -5.15
CA LYS A 2 3.96 -13.27 -4.12
C LYS A 2 2.86 -12.22 -3.96
N GLN A 3 2.54 -11.83 -2.73
CA GLN A 3 1.56 -10.78 -2.44
C GLN A 3 2.25 -9.44 -2.20
N LEU A 4 1.63 -8.37 -2.68
CA LEU A 4 2.03 -6.99 -2.44
C LEU A 4 0.83 -6.21 -1.91
N VAL A 5 1.02 -5.53 -0.79
CA VAL A 5 -0.01 -4.68 -0.18
C VAL A 5 0.05 -3.28 -0.80
N LEU A 6 -1.08 -2.73 -1.24
CA LEU A 6 -1.20 -1.31 -1.55
C LEU A 6 -1.68 -0.57 -0.30
N ALA A 7 -0.79 0.23 0.28
CA ALA A 7 -1.02 0.99 1.49
C ALA A 7 -1.65 2.35 1.18
N SER A 8 -2.85 2.30 0.59
CA SER A 8 -3.64 3.48 0.22
C SER A 8 -5.12 3.22 0.50
N GLY A 9 -5.78 4.16 1.17
CA GLY A 9 -7.24 4.15 1.34
C GLY A 9 -8.01 4.78 0.17
N ASN A 10 -7.31 5.35 -0.82
CA ASN A 10 -7.93 6.04 -1.95
C ASN A 10 -8.28 5.05 -3.08
N ALA A 11 -9.58 4.83 -3.31
CA ALA A 11 -10.08 3.92 -4.34
C ALA A 11 -9.57 4.24 -5.75
N GLY A 12 -9.45 5.52 -6.13
CA GLY A 12 -8.93 5.90 -7.45
C GLY A 12 -7.48 5.48 -7.64
N LYS A 13 -6.64 5.75 -6.63
CA LYS A 13 -5.22 5.35 -6.67
C LYS A 13 -5.04 3.84 -6.67
N LEU A 14 -5.88 3.11 -5.95
CA LEU A 14 -5.84 1.65 -5.94
C LEU A 14 -6.08 1.08 -7.34
N GLU A 15 -7.06 1.61 -8.08
CA GLU A 15 -7.33 1.16 -9.45
C GLU A 15 -6.17 1.51 -10.40
N GLU A 16 -5.62 2.72 -10.31
CA GLU A 16 -4.47 3.14 -11.12
C GLU A 16 -3.23 2.26 -10.86
N LEU A 17 -2.89 2.03 -9.59
CA LEU A 17 -1.73 1.21 -9.21
C LEU A 17 -1.92 -0.27 -9.55
N ARG A 18 -3.13 -0.81 -9.41
CA ARG A 18 -3.45 -2.17 -9.86
C ARG A 18 -3.24 -2.32 -11.36
N ALA A 19 -3.71 -1.36 -12.14
CA ALA A 19 -3.52 -1.37 -13.60
C ALA A 19 -2.03 -1.28 -13.98
N MET A 20 -1.26 -0.40 -13.33
CA MET A 20 0.18 -0.25 -13.58
C MET A 20 1.00 -1.51 -13.25
N LEU A 21 0.54 -2.33 -12.31
CA LEU A 21 1.23 -3.53 -11.83
C LEU A 21 0.65 -4.84 -12.40
N ALA A 22 -0.35 -4.77 -13.27
CA ALA A 22 -1.12 -5.92 -13.73
C ALA A 22 -0.30 -7.00 -14.45
N ASP A 23 0.77 -6.60 -15.15
CA ASP A 23 1.64 -7.51 -15.91
C ASP A 23 2.68 -8.22 -15.04
N LEU A 24 2.81 -7.83 -13.76
CA LEU A 24 3.75 -8.46 -12.84
C LEU A 24 3.12 -9.74 -12.25
N PRO A 25 3.93 -10.78 -11.93
CA PRO A 25 3.46 -12.00 -11.30
C PRO A 25 3.19 -11.81 -9.79
N LEU A 26 2.48 -10.74 -9.44
CA LEU A 26 2.15 -10.32 -8.08
C LEU A 26 0.64 -10.36 -7.88
N ARG A 27 0.22 -10.79 -6.69
CA ARG A 27 -1.16 -10.59 -6.24
C ARG A 27 -1.22 -9.28 -5.46
N ILE A 28 -1.85 -8.29 -6.05
CA ILE A 28 -2.06 -6.98 -5.45
C ILE A 28 -3.27 -7.03 -4.51
N VAL A 29 -3.10 -6.60 -3.26
CA VAL A 29 -4.17 -6.57 -2.24
C VAL A 29 -4.19 -5.20 -1.58
N ALA A 30 -5.36 -4.58 -1.43
CA ALA A 30 -5.45 -3.30 -0.72
C ALA A 30 -5.37 -3.52 0.80
N GLN A 31 -4.77 -2.58 1.52
CA GLN A 31 -4.60 -2.70 2.98
C GLN A 31 -5.93 -2.90 3.73
N GLY A 32 -7.01 -2.26 3.26
CA GLY A 32 -8.34 -2.41 3.84
C GLY A 32 -8.93 -3.81 3.71
N GLU A 33 -8.57 -4.56 2.65
CA GLU A 33 -8.99 -5.98 2.50
C GLU A 33 -8.35 -6.88 3.56
N LEU A 34 -7.24 -6.44 4.15
CA LEU A 34 -6.51 -7.13 5.21
C LEU A 34 -6.84 -6.62 6.61
N GLY A 35 -7.81 -5.69 6.73
CA GLY A 35 -8.19 -5.08 8.00
C GLY A 35 -7.12 -4.16 8.58
N VAL A 36 -6.26 -3.57 7.72
CA VAL A 36 -5.27 -2.58 8.13
C VAL A 36 -5.91 -1.20 8.07
N ASP A 37 -5.89 -0.50 9.20
CA ASP A 37 -6.36 0.88 9.30
C ASP A 37 -5.36 1.87 8.67
N ASP A 38 -5.86 3.07 8.34
CA ASP A 38 -4.99 4.16 7.90
C ASP A 38 -4.08 4.64 9.05
N VAL A 39 -2.87 5.06 8.68
CA VAL A 39 -1.89 5.62 9.61
C VAL A 39 -1.74 7.13 9.40
N PRO A 40 -1.58 7.94 10.46
CA PRO A 40 -1.36 9.38 10.30
C PRO A 40 -0.12 9.71 9.47
N GLU A 41 -0.29 10.58 8.48
CA GLU A 41 0.77 11.14 7.64
C GLU A 41 1.42 12.34 8.34
N THR A 42 2.40 12.07 9.21
CA THR A 42 3.07 13.09 10.04
C THR A 42 4.38 13.61 9.44
N GLY A 43 4.77 13.11 8.27
CA GLY A 43 5.95 13.58 7.54
C GLY A 43 5.74 14.97 6.95
N LEU A 44 6.84 15.68 6.73
CA LEU A 44 6.83 17.02 6.14
C LEU A 44 6.94 16.98 4.61
N THR A 45 7.22 15.80 4.05
CA THR A 45 7.40 15.57 2.62
C THR A 45 6.58 14.39 2.14
N PHE A 46 6.26 14.36 0.85
CA PHE A 46 5.52 13.24 0.25
C PHE A 46 6.22 11.90 0.43
N VAL A 47 7.55 11.87 0.28
CA VAL A 47 8.34 10.64 0.45
C VAL A 47 8.27 10.12 1.90
N GLU A 48 8.25 11.00 2.90
CA GLU A 48 8.09 10.58 4.29
C GLU A 48 6.72 9.96 4.55
N ASN A 49 5.65 10.55 4.01
CA ASN A 49 4.29 10.04 4.17
C ASN A 49 4.08 8.70 3.45
N ALA A 50 4.61 8.56 2.23
CA ALA A 50 4.63 7.27 1.52
C ALA A 50 5.36 6.20 2.35
N LEU A 51 6.53 6.54 2.91
CA LEU A 51 7.30 5.61 3.74
C LEU A 51 6.57 5.25 5.04
N ILE A 52 5.88 6.19 5.69
CA ILE A 52 5.07 5.93 6.89
C ILE A 52 3.97 4.92 6.57
N LYS A 53 3.19 5.14 5.50
CA LYS A 53 2.11 4.25 5.08
C LYS A 53 2.62 2.86 4.73
N ALA A 54 3.65 2.77 3.88
CA ALA A 54 4.22 1.49 3.45
C ALA A 54 4.78 0.69 4.64
N ARG A 55 5.51 1.34 5.57
CA ARG A 55 6.05 0.66 6.75
C ARG A 55 4.94 0.18 7.69
N HIS A 56 3.89 0.99 7.89
CA HIS A 56 2.77 0.59 8.73
C HIS A 56 2.08 -0.66 8.18
N ALA A 57 1.66 -0.63 6.92
CA ALA A 57 1.00 -1.76 6.28
C ALA A 57 1.89 -3.02 6.26
N SER A 58 3.19 -2.86 6.00
CA SER A 58 4.13 -3.98 6.02
C SER A 58 4.30 -4.56 7.42
N ALA A 59 4.39 -3.72 8.45
CA ALA A 59 4.54 -4.16 9.84
C ALA A 59 3.30 -4.91 10.35
N VAL A 60 2.09 -4.45 10.01
CA VAL A 60 0.83 -5.10 10.44
C VAL A 60 0.61 -6.43 9.71
N THR A 61 0.91 -6.50 8.42
CA THR A 61 0.58 -7.68 7.58
C THR A 61 1.71 -8.70 7.46
N GLY A 62 2.96 -8.30 7.75
CA GLY A 62 4.15 -9.11 7.46
C GLY A 62 4.47 -9.25 5.96
N LEU A 63 3.77 -8.52 5.09
CA LEU A 63 3.93 -8.57 3.64
C LEU A 63 4.75 -7.37 3.13
N PRO A 64 5.36 -7.46 1.93
CA PRO A 64 5.84 -6.29 1.21
C PRO A 64 4.68 -5.32 0.95
N ALA A 65 4.94 -4.01 1.08
CA ALA A 65 3.94 -2.96 0.86
C ALA A 65 4.49 -1.86 -0.06
N LEU A 66 3.60 -1.31 -0.88
CA LEU A 66 3.81 -0.13 -1.71
C LEU A 66 2.83 0.96 -1.26
N ALA A 67 3.31 2.20 -1.18
CA ALA A 67 2.49 3.37 -0.88
C ALA A 67 2.87 4.51 -1.83
N ASP A 68 1.96 5.49 -1.91
CA ASP A 68 2.10 6.74 -2.65
C ASP A 68 2.28 7.95 -1.73
#